data_AF-A0A8T5B6V3-F1
#
_entry.id   AF-A0A8T5B6V3-F1
#
_cell.length_a   1.000
_cell.length_b   1.000
_cell.length_c   1.000
_cell.angle_alpha   90.00
_cell.angle_beta   90.00
_cell.angle_gamma   90.00
#
_symmetry.space_group_name_H-M   'P 1'
#
loop_
_entity.id
_entity.type
_entity.pdbx_description
1 polymer ?
#
loop_
_entity_poly.entity_id
_entity_poly.type
_entity_poly.pdbx_seq_one_letter_code
_entity_poly.pdbx_strand_id
1 'polypeptide(L)' 'MGKVVMLSEEIYYQLKKIKRPEESFSDVISRLLKNKPKLLEIAGGKTISVKDWENLREAFRDRDMLDDVRRQYLLGLISE' A
#
# COMPACT_ATOMS: atom_id res chain seq x y z
N MET A 1 -33.91 -1.46 -12.16
CA MET A 1 -34.38 -0.42 -11.21
C MET A 1 -33.17 0.27 -10.60
N GLY A 2 -33.08 1.60 -10.69
CA GLY A 2 -31.97 2.36 -10.11
C GLY A 2 -32.16 2.58 -8.61
N LYS A 3 -31.07 2.56 -7.83
CA LYS A 3 -31.08 3.00 -6.43
C LYS A 3 -30.69 4.48 -6.38
N VAL A 4 -31.44 5.28 -5.63
CA VAL A 4 -31.14 6.70 -5.43
C VAL A 4 -30.30 6.83 -4.17
N VAL A 5 -29.22 7.61 -4.24
CA VAL A 5 -28.36 7.96 -3.10
C VAL A 5 -28.36 9.48 -2.96
N MET A 6 -28.63 9.96 -1.76
CA MET A 6 -28.54 11.38 -1.45
C MET A 6 -27.08 11.76 -1.20
N LEU A 7 -26.64 12.89 -1.75
CA LEU A 7 -25.28 13.41 -1.58
C LEU A 7 -25.34 14.78 -0.88
N SER A 8 -24.29 15.13 -0.14
CA SER A 8 -24.13 16.52 0.30
C SER A 8 -23.87 17.43 -0.90
N GLU A 9 -24.21 18.71 -0.77
CA GLU A 9 -23.96 19.71 -1.83
C GLU A 9 -22.49 19.76 -2.21
N GLU A 10 -21.59 19.70 -1.24
CA GLU A 10 -20.14 19.70 -1.47
C GLU A 10 -19.72 18.58 -2.43
N ILE A 11 -20.17 17.34 -2.16
CA ILE A 11 -19.83 16.17 -2.98
C ILE A 11 -20.44 16.30 -4.39
N TYR A 12 -21.67 16.81 -4.49
CA TYR A 12 -22.28 17.09 -5.78
C TYR A 12 -21.44 18.07 -6.61
N TYR A 13 -20.98 19.17 -6.02
CA TYR A 13 -20.13 20.15 -6.72
C TYR A 13 -18.78 19.56 -7.14
N GLN A 14 -18.17 18.73 -6.30
CA GLN A 14 -16.93 18.03 -6.66
C GLN A 14 -17.14 17.11 -7.87
N LEU A 15 -18.19 16.28 -7.85
CA LEU A 15 -18.52 15.41 -8.99
C LEU A 15 -18.80 16.22 -10.26
N LYS A 16 -19.48 17.36 -10.13
CA LYS A 16 -19.79 18.25 -11.27
C LYS A 16 -18.53 18.80 -11.93
N LYS A 17 -17.48 19.12 -11.17
CA LYS A 17 -16.19 19.61 -11.71
C LYS A 17 -15.42 18.54 -12.51
N ILE A 18 -15.58 17.26 -12.14
CA ILE A 18 -14.84 16.14 -12.73
C ILE A 18 -15.60 15.50 -13.92
N LYS A 19 -16.90 15.74 -14.00
CA LYS A 19 -17.80 15.22 -15.03
C LYS A 19 -17.44 15.76 -16.41
N ARG A 20 -17.28 14.87 -17.39
CA ARG A 20 -17.04 15.24 -18.80
C ARG A 20 -18.34 15.67 -19.51
N PRO A 21 -18.25 16.41 -20.63
CA PRO A 21 -19.39 16.62 -21.52
C PRO A 21 -19.99 15.26 -21.91
N GLU A 22 -21.32 15.16 -21.95
CA GLU A 22 -22.08 13.92 -22.25
C GLU A 22 -21.98 12.75 -21.23
N GLU A 23 -21.10 12.80 -20.22
CA GLU A 23 -20.95 11.72 -19.21
C GLU A 23 -22.04 11.80 -18.12
N SER A 24 -22.73 10.73 -17.69
CA SER A 24 -23.66 10.84 -16.54
C SER A 24 -22.93 10.83 -15.18
N PHE A 25 -23.58 11.28 -14.10
CA PHE A 25 -22.99 11.16 -12.76
C PHE A 25 -22.71 9.69 -12.37
N SER A 26 -23.56 8.76 -12.80
CA SER A 26 -23.34 7.32 -12.60
C SER A 26 -22.09 6.84 -13.33
N ASP A 27 -21.79 7.39 -14.51
CA ASP A 27 -20.58 7.09 -15.26
C ASP A 27 -19.34 7.65 -14.59
N VAL A 28 -19.41 8.88 -14.05
CA VAL A 28 -18.34 9.48 -13.25
C VAL A 28 -18.01 8.60 -12.04
N ILE A 29 -19.02 8.22 -11.26
CA ILE A 29 -18.84 7.35 -10.09
C ILE A 29 -18.24 6.02 -10.53
N SER A 30 -18.77 5.41 -11.59
CA SER A 30 -18.24 4.15 -12.11
C SER A 30 -16.78 4.28 -12.57
N ARG A 31 -16.40 5.38 -13.21
CA ARG A 31 -15.02 5.66 -13.65
C ARG A 31 -14.08 5.84 -12.45
N LEU A 32 -14.50 6.57 -11.42
CA LEU A 32 -13.73 6.75 -10.20
C LEU A 32 -13.58 5.44 -9.42
N LEU A 33 -14.62 4.61 -9.38
CA LEU A 33 -14.58 3.28 -8.75
C LEU A 33 -13.80 2.23 -9.56
N LYS A 34 -13.70 2.37 -10.88
CA LYS A 34 -12.82 1.54 -11.72
C LYS A 34 -11.34 1.79 -11.42
N ASN A 35 -10.99 3.02 -11.05
CA ASN A 35 -9.67 3.39 -10.54
C ASN A 35 -9.56 3.24 -9.02
N LYS A 36 -10.18 2.20 -8.44
CA LYS A 36 -9.94 1.87 -7.04
C LYS A 36 -8.45 1.52 -6.85
N PRO A 37 -7.75 2.11 -5.88
CA PRO A 37 -6.48 1.55 -5.45
C PRO A 37 -6.71 0.07 -5.11
N LYS A 38 -5.80 -0.80 -5.56
CA LYS A 38 -5.94 -2.24 -5.28
C LYS A 38 -6.10 -2.40 -3.78
N LEU A 39 -6.87 -3.37 -3.30
CA LEU A 39 -7.05 -3.59 -1.85
C LEU A 39 -5.70 -3.66 -1.09
N LEU A 40 -4.64 -4.09 -1.76
CA LEU A 40 -3.25 -4.07 -1.30
C LEU A 40 -2.69 -2.67 -1.00
N GLU A 41 -3.10 -1.64 -1.74
CA GLU A 41 -2.70 -0.24 -1.52
C GLU A 41 -3.48 0.38 -0.37
N ILE A 42 -4.73 -0.03 -0.14
CA ILE A 42 -5.59 0.46 0.96
C ILE A 42 -5.22 -0.20 2.30
N ALA A 43 -4.91 -1.49 2.28
CA ALA A 43 -4.63 -2.26 3.49
C ALA A 43 -3.16 -2.21 3.95
N GLY A 44 -2.29 -1.54 3.19
CA GLY A 44 -0.85 -1.63 3.36
C GLY A 44 -0.40 -3.07 3.13
N GLY A 45 -0.13 -3.42 1.87
CA GLY A 45 0.36 -4.73 1.51
C GLY A 45 1.54 -5.09 2.40
N LYS A 46 1.37 -6.08 3.28
CA LYS A 46 2.47 -6.71 4.03
C LYS A 46 3.49 -7.40 3.11
N THR A 47 3.38 -7.19 1.80
CA THR A 47 4.22 -7.71 0.75
C THR A 47 5.06 -6.56 0.25
N ILE A 48 6.27 -6.47 0.77
CA ILE A 48 7.35 -5.67 0.19
C ILE A 48 7.60 -6.11 -1.26
N SER A 49 7.98 -5.19 -2.14
CA SER A 49 8.43 -5.58 -3.48
C SER A 49 9.76 -6.34 -3.40
N VAL A 50 10.11 -7.10 -4.45
CA VAL A 50 11.42 -7.78 -4.51
C VAL A 50 12.57 -6.79 -4.33
N LYS A 51 12.45 -5.59 -4.92
CA LYS A 51 13.43 -4.52 -4.79
C LYS A 51 13.52 -3.97 -3.35
N ASP A 52 12.39 -3.80 -2.68
CA ASP A 52 12.37 -3.36 -1.28
C ASP A 52 12.95 -4.43 -0.36
N TRP A 53 12.75 -5.72 -0.68
CA TRP A 53 13.39 -6.82 0.03
C TRP A 53 14.90 -6.85 -0.15
N GLU A 54 15.40 -6.58 -1.35
CA GLU A 54 16.84 -6.47 -1.61
C GLU A 54 17.47 -5.31 -0.84
N ASN A 55 16.85 -4.13 -0.86
CA ASN A 55 17.31 -2.97 -0.08
C ASN A 55 17.32 -3.26 1.43
N LEU A 56 16.30 -3.96 1.92
CA LEU A 56 16.19 -4.33 3.33
C LEU A 56 17.25 -5.36 3.71
N ARG A 57 17.50 -6.36 2.86
CA ARG A 57 18.58 -7.34 3.06
C ARG A 57 19.95 -6.67 3.11
N GLU A 58 20.19 -5.68 2.26
CA GLU A 58 21.45 -4.91 2.28
C GLU A 58 21.61 -4.13 3.58
N ALA A 59 20.54 -3.47 4.06
CA ALA A 59 20.55 -2.73 5.31
C ALA A 59 20.79 -3.61 6.56
N PHE A 60 20.40 -4.89 6.52
CA PHE A 60 20.62 -5.83 7.63
C PHE A 60 21.94 -6.60 7.55
N ARG A 61 22.69 -6.48 6.45
CA ARG A 61 23.91 -7.28 6.20
C ARG A 61 24.98 -7.09 7.27
N ASP A 62 25.20 -5.85 7.69
CA ASP A 62 26.18 -5.54 8.74
C ASP A 62 25.73 -6.06 10.11
N ARG A 63 24.42 -6.01 10.38
CA ARG A 63 23.84 -6.57 11.60
C ARG A 63 24.03 -8.08 11.66
N ASP A 64 23.72 -8.78 10.56
CA ASP A 64 23.83 -10.23 10.49
C ASP A 64 25.29 -10.70 10.66
N MET A 65 26.27 -9.96 10.10
CA MET A 65 27.69 -10.22 10.34
C MET A 65 28.07 -10.03 11.83
N LEU A 66 27.60 -8.96 12.47
CA LEU A 66 27.87 -8.71 13.88
C LEU A 66 27.20 -9.74 14.79
N ASP A 67 26.00 -10.19 14.45
CA ASP A 67 25.29 -11.24 15.17
C ASP A 67 26.01 -12.59 15.05
N ASP A 68 26.58 -12.91 13.89
CA ASP A 68 27.40 -14.11 13.70
C ASP A 68 28.70 -14.06 14.52
N VAL A 69 29.39 -12.92 14.53
CA VAL A 69 30.58 -12.72 15.38
C VAL A 69 30.22 -12.88 16.86
N ARG A 70 29.12 -12.24 17.30
CA ARG A 70 28.62 -12.36 18.67
C ARG A 70 28.26 -13.80 19.01
N ARG A 71 27.61 -14.52 18.10
CA ARG A 71 27.23 -15.92 18.30
C ARG A 71 28.45 -16.82 18.48
N GLN A 72 29.48 -16.67 17.64
CA GLN A 72 30.71 -17.45 17.76
C GLN A 72 31.42 -17.17 19.08
N TYR A 73 31.50 -15.91 19.50
CA TYR A 73 32.08 -15.53 20.78
C TYR A 73 31.33 -16.19 21.95
N LEU A 74 30.00 -16.11 21.98
CA LEU A 74 29.18 -16.70 23.05
C LEU A 74 29.30 -18.24 23.10
N LEU A 75 29.36 -18.91 21.95
CA LEU A 75 29.57 -20.36 21.90
C LEU A 75 30.96 -20.76 22.39
N GLY A 76 31.98 -19.94 22.11
CA GLY A 76 33.33 -20.13 22.65
C GLY A 76 33.34 -20.08 24.19
N LEU A 77 32.63 -19.12 24.79
CA LEU A 77 32.53 -18.98 26.25
C LEU A 77 31.80 -20.12 26.96
N ILE A 78 30.90 -20.84 26.27
CA ILE A 78 30.15 -21.97 26.84
C ILE A 78 30.93 -23.29 26.70
N SER A 79 31.96 -23.31 25.86
CA SER A 79 32.76 -24.51 25.56
C SER A 79 34.03 -24.64 26.43
N GLU A 80 34.28 -23.67 27.32
CA GLU A 80 35.27 -23.71 28.42
C GLU A 80 34.58 -24.06 29.75
#